data_AF-A0A9D7SFW5-F1
#
_entry.id   AF-A0A9D7SFW5-F1
#
_cell.length_a   1.000
_cell.length_b   1.000
_cell.length_c   1.000
_cell.angle_alpha   90.00
_cell.angle_beta   90.00
_cell.angle_gamma   90.00
#
_symmetry.space_group_name_H-M   'P 1'
#
loop_
_entity.id
_entity.type
_entity.pdbx_description
1 polymer ?
#
loop_
_entity_poly.entity_id
_entity_poly.type
_entity_poly.pdbx_seq_one_letter_code
_entity_poly.pdbx_strand_id
1 'polypeptide(L)'
;MDLKEFTQLTLAVLEDQGTAAYAPTILADDTVQVIQGIPEGLDHRAALQETLLRLGLQQSDFFFGVKSGPGEITTGYHTAVDTRFQRISELHKGFVVSDLEDCAWWTLGQGRDQ
;
A
#
# COMPACT_ATOMS: atom_id res chain seq x y z
N MET A 1 15.12 -2.11 5.64
CA MET A 1 14.00 -1.18 5.89
C MET A 1 12.85 -1.98 6.47
N ASP A 2 12.15 -1.46 7.47
CA ASP A 2 10.93 -2.06 8.02
C ASP A 2 9.64 -1.32 7.57
N LEU A 3 8.48 -1.85 7.95
CA LEU A 3 7.18 -1.26 7.59
C LEU A 3 7.02 0.14 8.17
N LYS A 4 7.52 0.39 9.38
CA LYS A 4 7.40 1.69 10.03
C LYS A 4 8.22 2.74 9.26
N GLU A 5 9.44 2.41 8.89
CA GLU A 5 10.31 3.26 8.06
C GLU A 5 9.65 3.56 6.71
N PHE A 6 9.11 2.54 6.03
CA PHE A 6 8.38 2.73 4.77
C PHE A 6 7.15 3.63 4.92
N THR A 7 6.38 3.46 6.00
CA THR A 7 5.22 4.32 6.30
C THR A 7 5.63 5.76 6.57
N GLN A 8 6.77 6.01 7.23
CA GLN A 8 7.29 7.37 7.42
C GLN A 8 7.74 8.01 6.11
N LEU A 9 8.38 7.26 5.21
CA LEU A 9 8.72 7.75 3.87
C LEU A 9 7.45 8.09 3.07
N THR A 10 6.44 7.23 3.14
CA THR A 10 5.14 7.49 2.51
C THR A 10 4.49 8.74 3.09
N LEU A 11 4.52 8.91 4.41
CA LEU A 11 4.00 10.10 5.08
C LEU A 11 4.67 11.39 4.60
N ALA A 12 6.00 11.41 4.46
CA ALA A 12 6.73 12.57 3.95
C ALA A 12 6.28 12.97 2.53
N VAL A 13 5.95 12.00 1.67
CA VAL A 13 5.38 12.27 0.34
C VAL A 13 3.98 12.86 0.45
N LEU A 14 3.16 12.37 1.38
CA LEU A 14 1.81 12.87 1.61
C LEU A 14 1.79 14.30 2.18
N GLU A 15 2.77 14.67 3.00
CA GLU A 15 2.92 16.03 3.51
C GLU A 15 3.23 17.04 2.41
N ASP A 16 3.95 16.63 1.36
CA ASP A 16 4.29 17.46 0.21
C ASP A 16 3.14 17.54 -0.82
N GLN A 17 2.50 16.40 -1.12
CA GLN A 17 1.61 16.27 -2.28
C GLN A 17 0.12 16.05 -1.93
N GLY A 18 -0.17 15.71 -0.68
CA GLY A 18 -1.51 15.32 -0.22
C GLY A 18 -1.93 13.92 -0.66
N THR A 19 -3.00 13.40 -0.04
CA THR A 19 -3.53 12.05 -0.32
C THR A 19 -4.18 11.92 -1.69
N ALA A 20 -4.68 13.02 -2.24
CA ALA A 20 -5.38 13.04 -3.52
C ALA A 20 -4.46 12.67 -4.69
N ALA A 21 -3.20 13.12 -4.65
CA ALA A 21 -2.21 12.91 -5.68
C ALA A 21 -1.43 11.58 -5.51
N TYR A 22 -1.63 10.87 -4.40
CA TYR A 22 -0.86 9.67 -4.10
C TYR A 22 -1.17 8.52 -5.06
N ALA A 23 -0.17 8.13 -5.85
CA ALA A 23 -0.22 6.96 -6.72
C ALA A 23 0.25 5.70 -5.97
N PRO A 24 -0.39 4.53 -6.21
CA PRO A 24 0.04 3.30 -5.55
C PRO A 24 1.51 3.00 -5.86
N THR A 25 2.24 2.57 -4.85
CA THR A 25 3.69 2.37 -4.91
C THR A 25 4.02 0.97 -4.41
N ILE A 26 4.97 0.31 -5.06
CA ILE A 26 5.54 -0.98 -4.69
C ILE A 26 7.06 -0.78 -4.52
N LEU A 27 7.65 -1.37 -3.50
CA LEU A 27 9.09 -1.50 -3.35
C LEU A 27 9.43 -2.98 -3.14
N ALA A 28 10.10 -3.56 -4.13
CA ALA A 28 10.58 -4.94 -4.11
C ALA A 28 12.02 -4.97 -4.64
N ASP A 29 12.90 -5.77 -4.05
CA ASP A 29 14.31 -5.91 -4.46
C ASP A 29 15.01 -4.56 -4.73
N ASP A 30 14.88 -3.62 -3.78
CA ASP A 30 15.39 -2.24 -3.86
C ASP A 30 14.88 -1.39 -5.04
N THR A 31 13.87 -1.88 -5.77
CA THR A 31 13.27 -1.21 -6.91
C THR A 31 11.93 -0.60 -6.52
N VAL A 32 11.83 0.73 -6.63
CA VAL A 32 10.57 1.46 -6.45
C VAL A 32 9.80 1.48 -7.78
N GLN A 33 8.57 1.00 -7.75
CA GLN A 33 7.65 1.06 -8.87
C GLN A 33 6.39 1.83 -8.46
N VAL A 34 6.07 2.88 -9.21
CA VAL A 34 4.85 3.67 -9.02
C VAL A 34 3.85 3.31 -10.10
N ILE A 35 2.63 2.94 -9.71
CA ILE A 35 1.54 2.57 -10.60
C ILE A 35 0.85 3.86 -11.07
N GLN A 36 1.19 4.29 -12.28
CA GLN A 36 0.68 5.50 -12.90
C GLN A 36 -0.49 5.21 -13.85
N GLY A 37 -1.26 6.25 -14.19
CA GLY A 37 -2.30 6.17 -15.22
C GLY A 37 -3.54 5.37 -14.81
N ILE A 38 -3.81 5.25 -13.51
CA ILE A 38 -5.06 4.67 -13.01
C ILE A 38 -6.20 5.65 -13.38
N PRO A 39 -7.22 5.21 -14.16
CA PRO A 39 -8.32 6.08 -14.54
C PRO A 39 -9.07 6.62 -13.32
N GLU A 40 -9.61 7.83 -13.44
CA GLU A 40 -10.44 8.42 -12.40
C GLU A 40 -11.63 7.51 -12.07
N GLY A 41 -11.90 7.33 -10.77
CA GLY A 41 -12.98 6.47 -10.28
C GLY A 41 -12.64 4.98 -10.22
N LEU A 42 -11.48 4.55 -10.73
CA LEU A 42 -11.02 3.17 -10.57
C LEU A 42 -10.43 2.95 -9.16
N ASP A 43 -10.65 1.76 -8.60
CA ASP A 43 -10.16 1.40 -7.27
C ASP A 43 -8.64 1.14 -7.30
N HIS A 44 -7.89 2.01 -6.62
CA HIS A 44 -6.43 1.89 -6.48
C HIS A 44 -6.01 0.56 -5.83
N ARG A 45 -6.85 -0.01 -4.95
CA ARG A 45 -6.59 -1.30 -4.29
C ARG A 45 -6.62 -2.46 -5.28
N ALA A 46 -7.59 -2.43 -6.21
CA ALA A 46 -7.68 -3.43 -7.27
C ALA A 46 -6.51 -3.29 -8.24
N ALA A 47 -6.18 -2.07 -8.68
CA ALA A 47 -5.05 -1.81 -9.57
C ALA A 47 -3.70 -2.27 -8.99
N LEU A 48 -3.50 -2.07 -7.67
CA LEU A 48 -2.33 -2.60 -6.98
C LEU A 48 -2.29 -4.12 -7.05
N GLN A 49 -3.35 -4.81 -6.63
CA GLN A 49 -3.38 -6.27 -6.59
C GLN A 49 -3.20 -6.91 -7.97
N GLU A 50 -3.86 -6.39 -9.00
CA GLU A 50 -3.64 -6.84 -10.38
C GLU A 50 -2.19 -6.68 -10.83
N THR A 51 -1.54 -5.58 -10.42
CA THR A 51 -0.13 -5.34 -10.75
C THR A 51 0.79 -6.32 -10.03
N LEU A 52 0.56 -6.57 -8.73
CA LEU A 52 1.30 -7.55 -7.96
C LEU A 52 1.19 -8.97 -8.56
N LEU A 53 0.00 -9.36 -9.03
CA LEU A 53 -0.23 -10.61 -9.75
C LEU A 53 0.53 -10.67 -11.08
N ARG A 54 0.47 -9.61 -11.89
CA ARG A 54 1.19 -9.54 -13.18
C ARG A 54 2.71 -9.61 -13.02
N LEU A 55 3.23 -9.08 -11.92
CA LEU A 55 4.66 -9.11 -11.59
C LEU A 55 5.09 -10.43 -10.92
N GLY A 56 4.15 -11.30 -10.56
CA GLY A 56 4.46 -12.58 -9.90
C GLY A 56 4.98 -12.44 -8.47
N LEU A 57 4.66 -11.34 -7.78
CA LEU A 57 5.22 -11.01 -6.46
C LEU A 57 4.52 -11.73 -5.29
N GLN A 58 3.60 -12.66 -5.56
CA GLN A 58 2.75 -13.29 -4.52
C GLN A 58 3.55 -14.11 -3.48
N GLN A 59 4.80 -14.45 -3.77
CA GLN A 59 5.68 -15.23 -2.90
C GLN A 59 6.98 -14.45 -2.58
N SER A 60 6.98 -13.16 -2.86
CA SER A 60 8.14 -12.27 -2.68
C SER A 60 7.88 -11.33 -1.52
N ASP A 61 8.96 -10.87 -0.90
CA ASP A 61 8.89 -9.83 0.10
C ASP A 61 8.83 -8.45 -0.57
N PHE A 62 7.84 -7.65 -0.23
CA PHE A 62 7.75 -6.29 -0.77
C PHE A 62 6.97 -5.35 0.15
N PHE A 63 7.26 -4.06 0.01
CA PHE A 63 6.45 -3.00 0.61
C PHE A 63 5.49 -2.43 -0.43
N PHE A 64 4.35 -1.94 0.02
CA PHE A 64 3.45 -1.20 -0.82
C PHE A 64 2.77 -0.07 -0.06
N GLY A 65 2.38 0.97 -0.78
CA GLY A 65 1.48 2.00 -0.29
C GLY A 65 0.38 2.22 -1.32
N VAL A 66 -0.86 2.38 -0.86
CA VAL A 66 -2.02 2.52 -1.74
C VAL A 66 -3.10 3.37 -1.10
N LYS A 67 -3.76 4.18 -1.92
CA LYS A 67 -4.97 4.89 -1.51
C LYS A 67 -6.08 3.86 -1.25
N SER A 68 -6.48 3.71 0.01
CA SER A 68 -7.45 2.72 0.46
C SER A 68 -8.83 3.31 0.76
N GLY A 69 -8.93 4.63 0.85
CA GLY A 69 -10.18 5.37 1.06
C GLY A 69 -10.00 6.89 0.89
N PRO A 70 -11.07 7.68 1.10
CA PRO A 70 -10.98 9.14 1.13
C PRO A 70 -10.06 9.61 2.26
N GLY A 71 -8.94 10.25 1.92
CA GLY A 71 -7.94 10.67 2.91
C GLY A 71 -7.20 9.51 3.59
N GLU A 72 -7.32 8.28 3.09
CA GLU A 72 -6.70 7.11 3.71
C GLU A 72 -5.70 6.44 2.75
N ILE A 73 -4.49 6.25 3.25
CA ILE A 73 -3.44 5.44 2.61
C ILE A 73 -3.18 4.23 3.49
N THR A 74 -3.21 3.05 2.91
CA THR A 74 -2.71 1.83 3.56
C THR A 74 -1.31 1.56 3.06
N THR A 75 -0.37 1.39 3.99
CA THR A 75 0.94 0.82 3.72
C THR A 75 0.97 -0.63 4.21
N GLY A 76 1.77 -1.46 3.57
CA GLY A 76 1.95 -2.82 4.03
C GLY A 76 3.29 -3.40 3.62
N TYR A 77 3.66 -4.43 4.36
CA TYR A 77 4.80 -5.28 4.07
C TYR A 77 4.29 -6.71 3.91
N HIS A 78 4.36 -7.20 2.68
CA HIS A 78 3.97 -8.54 2.31
C HIS A 78 5.19 -9.46 2.35
N THR A 79 4.98 -10.67 2.83
CA THR A 79 5.90 -11.81 2.72
C THR A 79 5.14 -13.00 2.15
N ALA A 80 5.85 -14.09 1.84
CA ALA A 80 5.22 -15.33 1.40
C ALA A 80 4.25 -15.95 2.43
N VAL A 81 4.32 -15.57 3.71
CA VAL A 81 3.55 -16.19 4.81
C VAL A 81 2.52 -15.25 5.44
N ASP A 82 2.77 -13.95 5.43
CA ASP A 82 1.93 -12.98 6.10
C ASP A 82 1.95 -11.61 5.41
N THR A 83 1.08 -10.71 5.87
CA THR A 83 1.15 -9.31 5.48
C THR A 83 0.82 -8.46 6.68
N ARG A 84 1.68 -7.48 6.95
CA ARG A 84 1.47 -6.50 8.01
C ARG A 84 1.03 -5.19 7.39
N PHE A 85 0.11 -4.49 8.04
CA PHE A 85 -0.49 -3.27 7.51
C PHE A 85 -0.40 -2.12 8.51
N GLN A 86 -0.24 -0.92 7.98
CA GLN A 86 -0.48 0.32 8.69
C GLN A 86 -1.39 1.20 7.85
N ARG A 87 -2.08 2.12 8.51
CA ARG A 87 -2.93 3.12 7.87
C ARG A 87 -2.45 4.50 8.23
N ILE A 88 -2.35 5.36 7.22
CA ILE A 88 -2.19 6.79 7.33
C ILE A 88 -3.55 7.42 7.04
N SER A 89 -4.11 8.12 8.02
CA SER A 89 -5.37 8.84 7.87
C SER A 89 -5.12 10.35 7.90
N GLU A 90 -5.66 11.05 6.91
CA GLU A 90 -5.68 12.51 6.84
C GLU A 90 -6.69 13.07 7.84
N LEU A 91 -6.23 14.01 8.66
CA LEU A 91 -7.01 14.80 9.59
C LEU A 91 -6.85 16.29 9.23
N HIS A 92 -7.73 17.15 9.76
CA HIS A 92 -7.83 18.58 9.42
C HIS A 92 -6.51 19.38 9.38
N LYS A 93 -5.44 18.93 10.06
CA LYS A 93 -4.14 19.63 10.10
C LYS A 93 -2.92 18.69 9.95
N GLY A 94 -3.09 17.49 9.41
CA GLY A 94 -1.98 16.56 9.23
C GLY A 94 -2.43 15.10 9.14
N PHE A 95 -1.53 14.20 9.50
CA PHE A 95 -1.75 12.76 9.34
C PHE A 95 -1.57 12.01 10.65
N VAL A 96 -2.30 10.91 10.80
CA VAL A 96 -2.12 9.96 11.91
C VAL A 96 -1.82 8.58 11.32
N VAL A 97 -0.83 7.92 11.91
CA VAL A 97 -0.48 6.53 11.61
C VAL A 97 -1.06 5.62 12.68
N SER A 98 -1.75 4.56 12.25
CA SER A 98 -2.26 3.49 13.11
C SER A 98 -1.91 2.13 12.54
N ASP A 99 -1.62 1.15 13.38
CA ASP A 99 -1.54 -0.25 12.94
C ASP A 99 -2.92 -0.74 12.48
N LEU A 100 -2.92 -1.63 11.49
CA LEU A 100 -4.14 -2.22 10.96
C LEU A 100 -4.05 -3.75 11.08
N GLU A 101 -4.82 -4.31 12.02
CA GLU A 101 -4.80 -5.74 12.32
C GLU A 101 -5.50 -6.59 11.24
N ASP A 102 -6.52 -6.02 10.58
CA ASP A 102 -7.25 -6.70 9.50
C ASP A 102 -7.43 -5.76 8.29
N CYS A 103 -7.16 -6.30 7.11
CA CYS A 103 -7.20 -5.59 5.84
C CYS A 103 -8.08 -6.36 4.84
N ALA A 104 -9.40 -6.26 5.02
CA ALA A 104 -10.40 -7.07 4.31
C ALA A 104 -10.34 -7.01 2.77
N TRP A 105 -9.76 -5.95 2.19
CA TRP A 105 -9.63 -5.82 0.74
C TRP A 105 -8.37 -6.52 0.19
N TRP A 106 -7.42 -6.89 1.05
CA TRP A 106 -6.19 -7.56 0.68
C TRP A 106 -6.41 -9.06 0.52
N THR A 107 -6.26 -9.55 -0.71
CA THR A 107 -6.53 -10.96 -1.04
C THR A 107 -5.26 -11.72 -1.46
N LEU A 108 -4.13 -11.03 -1.59
CA LEU A 108 -2.85 -11.65 -1.96
C LEU A 108 -2.35 -12.54 -0.82
N GLY A 109 -2.08 -13.82 -1.10
CA GLY A 109 -1.64 -14.79 -0.09
C GLY A 109 -2.76 -15.49 0.68
N GLN A 110 -4.03 -15.11 0.51
CA GLN A 110 -5.20 -15.75 1.14
C GLN A 110 -5.59 -17.11 0.50
N GLY A 111 -4.63 -17.83 -0.07
CA GLY A 111 -4.87 -19.02 -0.87
C GLY A 111 -3.82 -20.11 -0.70
N ARG A 112 -3.85 -20.81 0.45
CA ARG A 112 -3.39 -22.20 0.56
C ARG A 112 -3.87 -22.94 1.83
N ASP A 113 -5.14 -22.76 2.21
CA ASP A 113 -5.80 -23.66 3.17
C ASP A 113 -7.30 -23.79 2.81
N GLN A 114 -7.60 -24.52 1.74
CA GLN A 114 -8.84 -25.32 1.58
C GLN A 114 -8.54 -26.55 0.73
#